data_AF-A0A7C5RNS1-F1
#
_entry.id   AF-A0A7C5RNS1-F1
#
_cell.length_a   1.000
_cell.length_b   1.000
_cell.length_c   1.000
_cell.angle_alpha   90.00
_cell.angle_beta   90.00
_cell.angle_gamma   90.00
#
_symmetry.space_group_name_H-M   'P 1'
#
loop_
_entity.id
_entity.type
_entity.pdbx_description
1 polymer ?
#
loop_
_entity_poly.entity_id
_entity_poly.type
_entity_poly.pdbx_seq_one_letter_code
_entity_poly.pdbx_strand_id
1 'polypeptide(L)' 'MPRYILLSNVTCEGLETINKNPSRVLEVNKEVEAMGVKIIDQYAVLGPYDFVTIVEAPDDITVARVSVMLG' A
#
# COMPACT_ATOMS: atom_id res chain seq x y z
N MET A 1 13.98 6.93 10.43
CA MET A 1 12.59 7.19 10.04
C MET A 1 11.70 6.26 10.84
N PRO A 2 10.54 6.73 11.36
CA PRO A 2 9.54 5.87 11.96
C PRO A 2 8.99 4.85 10.96
N ARG A 3 8.57 3.68 11.47
CA ARG A 3 7.91 2.62 10.71
C ARG A 3 6.43 2.58 11.02
N TYR A 4 5.65 2.40 9.98
CA TYR A 4 4.20 2.29 10.06
C TYR A 4 3.73 1.02 9.39
N ILE A 5 2.60 0.50 9.88
CA ILE A 5 1.92 -0.66 9.31
C ILE A 5 0.63 -0.16 8.69
N LEU A 6 0.49 -0.38 7.38
CA LEU A 6 -0.72 -0.09 6.63
C LEU A 6 -1.45 -1.41 6.38
N LEU A 7 -2.75 -1.41 6.71
CA LEU A 7 -3.66 -2.50 6.41
C LEU A 7 -4.58 -2.02 5.30
N SER A 8 -4.61 -2.74 4.17
CA SER A 8 -5.45 -2.39 3.03
C SER A 8 -6.31 -3.56 2.59
N ASN A 9 -7.49 -3.21 2.09
CA ASN A 9 -8.37 -4.12 1.37
C ASN A 9 -8.33 -3.74 -0.11
N VAL A 10 -8.31 -4.74 -0.97
CA VAL A 10 -8.38 -4.56 -2.41
C VAL A 10 -9.85 -4.51 -2.80
N THR A 11 -10.24 -3.42 -3.45
CA THR A 11 -11.58 -3.31 -4.03
C THR A 11 -11.77 -4.34 -5.14
N CYS A 12 -13.00 -4.69 -5.48
CA CYS A 12 -13.29 -5.64 -6.56
C CYS A 12 -12.62 -5.22 -7.90
N GLU A 13 -12.56 -3.92 -8.18
CA GLU A 13 -11.87 -3.35 -9.35
C GLU A 13 -10.34 -3.52 -9.26
N GLY A 14 -9.76 -3.36 -8.08
CA GLY A 14 -8.34 -3.64 -7.83
C GLY A 14 -7.99 -5.10 -8.09
N LEU A 15 -8.83 -6.04 -7.65
CA LEU A 15 -8.64 -7.48 -7.87
C LEU A 15 -8.72 -7.86 -9.35
N GLU A 16 -9.68 -7.30 -10.09
CA GLU A 16 -9.75 -7.50 -11.54
C GLU A 16 -8.51 -6.93 -12.25
N THR A 17 -8.03 -5.77 -11.80
CA THR A 17 -6.87 -5.10 -12.40
C THR A 17 -5.58 -5.90 -12.14
N ILE A 18 -5.41 -6.43 -10.94
CA ILE A 18 -4.26 -7.29 -10.59
C ILE A 18 -4.32 -8.60 -11.38
N ASN A 19 -5.49 -9.22 -11.52
CA ASN A 19 -5.66 -10.43 -12.33
C ASN A 19 -5.37 -10.19 -13.82
N LYS A 20 -5.81 -9.06 -14.37
CA LYS A 20 -5.59 -8.71 -15.78
C LYS A 20 -4.16 -8.21 -16.04
N ASN A 21 -3.52 -7.58 -15.05
CA ASN A 21 -2.18 -7.02 -15.16
C ASN A 21 -1.44 -7.04 -13.81
N PRO A 22 -0.76 -8.14 -13.46
CA PRO A 22 -0.07 -8.27 -12.18
C PRO A 22 1.05 -7.25 -11.98
N SER A 23 1.60 -6.71 -13.08
CA SER A 23 2.62 -5.64 -13.06
C SER A 23 2.08 -4.32 -12.50
N ARG A 24 0.76 -4.11 -12.45
CA ARG A 24 0.14 -2.89 -11.91
C ARG A 24 0.39 -2.71 -10.41
N VAL A 25 0.55 -3.81 -9.65
CA VAL A 25 0.90 -3.75 -8.22
C VAL A 25 2.23 -3.01 -8.01
N LEU A 26 3.21 -3.24 -8.87
CA LEU A 26 4.50 -2.53 -8.83
C LEU A 26 4.37 -1.04 -9.18
N GLU A 27 3.35 -0.65 -9.94
CA GLU A 27 3.10 0.74 -10.31
C GLU A 27 2.50 1.54 -9.15
N VAL A 28 1.54 0.94 -8.45
CA VAL A 28 0.97 1.53 -7.22
C VAL A 28 2.05 1.73 -6.17
N ASN A 29 2.99 0.79 -6.05
CA ASN A 29 4.13 0.93 -5.13
C ASN A 29 4.98 2.17 -5.46
N LYS A 30 5.20 2.47 -6.76
CA LYS A 30 5.93 3.67 -7.17
C LYS A 30 5.14 4.95 -6.90
N GLU A 31 3.82 4.92 -7.07
CA GLU A 31 2.95 6.06 -6.74
C GLU A 31 2.99 6.37 -5.23
N VAL A 32 3.00 5.34 -4.39
CA VAL A 32 3.17 5.46 -2.93
C VAL A 32 4.56 5.99 -2.56
N GLU A 33 5.61 5.51 -3.23
CA GLU A 33 6.98 6.02 -3.04
C GLU A 33 7.13 7.49 -3.45
N ALA A 34 6.45 7.92 -4.51
CA ALA A 34 6.43 9.31 -4.94
C ALA A 34 5.77 10.25 -3.92
N MET A 35 4.92 9.73 -3.01
CA MET A 35 4.31 10.50 -1.92
C MET A 35 5.22 10.66 -0.69
N GLY A 36 6.47 10.19 -0.76
CA GLY A 36 7.46 10.34 0.30
C GLY A 36 7.44 9.23 1.34
N VAL A 37 6.81 8.08 1.01
CA VAL A 37 6.79 6.89 1.88
C VAL A 37 7.56 5.77 1.22
N LYS A 38 8.52 5.18 1.92
CA LYS A 38 9.27 4.04 1.39
C LYS A 38 8.59 2.75 1.78
N ILE A 39 8.28 1.89 0.81
CA ILE A 39 7.78 0.54 1.10
C ILE A 39 8.98 -0.33 1.49
N ILE A 40 8.91 -0.94 2.69
CA ILE A 40 9.95 -1.84 3.18
C ILE A 40 9.60 -3.26 2.79
N ASP A 41 8.39 -3.69 3.14
CA ASP A 41 7.87 -5.02 2.81
C ASP A 41 6.35 -4.95 2.62
N GLN A 42 5.83 -5.84 1.78
CA GLN A 42 4.40 -6.01 1.57
C GLN A 42 4.06 -7.49 1.58
N TYR A 43 3.02 -7.86 2.33
CA TYR A 43 2.57 -9.23 2.50
C TYR A 43 1.08 -9.32 2.17
N ALA A 44 0.70 -10.29 1.34
CA ALA A 44 -0.70 -10.69 1.22
C ALA A 44 -1.07 -11.51 2.47
N VAL A 45 -2.22 -11.21 3.08
CA VAL A 45 -2.69 -11.91 4.27
C VAL A 45 -4.05 -12.52 4.02
N LEU A 46 -4.30 -13.67 4.65
CA LEU A 46 -5.61 -14.33 4.60
C LEU A 46 -6.38 -13.92 5.86
N GLY A 47 -7.34 -13.02 5.72
CA GLY A 47 -8.07 -12.46 6.85
C GLY A 47 -9.03 -11.33 6.45
N PRO A 48 -9.39 -10.44 7.40
CA PRO A 48 -10.30 -9.32 7.13
C PRO A 48 -9.63 -8.17 6.34
N TYR A 49 -8.36 -8.33 6.01
CA TYR A 49 -7.58 -7.43 5.16
C TYR A 49 -6.90 -8.27 4.08
N ASP A 50 -6.58 -7.66 2.96
CA ASP A 50 -5.92 -8.34 1.85
C ASP A 50 -4.39 -8.19 1.92
N PHE A 51 -3.91 -7.02 2.36
CA PHE A 51 -2.48 -6.73 2.43
C PHE A 51 -2.06 -6.06 3.74
N VAL A 52 -0.86 -6.41 4.18
CA VAL A 52 -0.09 -5.72 5.22
C VAL A 52 1.15 -5.11 4.57
N THR A 53 1.28 -3.79 4.62
CA THR A 53 2.42 -3.08 4.06
C THR A 53 3.18 -2.35 5.16
N ILE A 54 4.47 -2.65 5.29
CA ILE A 54 5.39 -1.97 6.21
C ILE A 54 6.04 -0.82 5.44
N VAL A 55 5.89 0.40 5.94
CA VAL A 55 6.42 1.60 5.30
C VAL A 55 7.25 2.45 6.26
N GLU A 56 8.25 3.14 5.72
CA GLU A 56 9.00 4.18 6.41
C GLU A 56 8.57 5.55 5.87
N ALA A 57 8.21 6.46 6.78
CA ALA A 57 7.80 7.82 6.44
C ALA A 57 8.59 8.83 7.28
N PRO A 58 8.76 10.08 6.84
CA PRO A 58 9.39 11.13 7.64
C PRO A 58 8.55 11.50 8.88
N ASP A 59 7.21 11.47 8.76
CA ASP A 59 6.25 11.89 9.78
C ASP A 59 4.91 11.16 9.63
N ASP A 60 4.06 11.28 10.65
CA ASP A 60 2.72 10.69 10.78
C ASP A 60 1.73 11.28 9.77
N ILE A 61 1.83 12.58 9.48
CA ILE A 61 0.98 13.27 8.50
C ILE A 61 1.17 12.67 7.10
N THR A 62 2.41 12.38 6.72
CA THR A 62 2.76 11.78 5.43
C THR A 62 2.12 10.40 5.28
N VAL A 63 2.19 9.55 6.31
CA VAL A 63 1.56 8.22 6.28
C VAL A 63 0.04 8.29 6.29
N ALA A 64 -0.54 9.23 7.03
CA ALA A 64 -2.00 9.40 7.08
C ALA A 64 -2.57 9.77 5.69
N ARG A 65 -1.89 10.65 4.95
CA ARG A 65 -2.28 10.99 3.57
C ARG A 65 -2.28 9.78 2.64
N VAL A 66 -1.27 8.92 2.76
CA VAL A 66 -1.17 7.69 1.96
C VAL A 66 -2.26 6.69 2.36
N SER A 67 -2.55 6.56 3.66
CA SER A 67 -3.66 5.72 4.12
C SER A 67 -5.01 6.16 3.57
N VAL A 68 -5.25 7.47 3.42
CA VAL A 68 -6.50 8.01 2.85
C VAL A 68 -6.58 7.80 1.33
N MET A 69 -5.45 7.83 0.62
CA MET A 69 -5.44 7.54 -0.81
C MET A 69 -5.65 6.06 -1.14
N LEU A 70 -5.18 5.16 -0.26
CA LEU A 70 -5.24 3.72 -0.47
C LEU A 70 -6.56 3.07 -0.02
N GLY A 71 -7.33 3.75 0.84
CA GLY A 71 -8.64 3.28 1.33
C GLY A 71 -9.76 3.71 0.39
#